data_AF-A0A4Y2XDR3-F1
#
_entry.id   AF-A0A4Y2XDR3-F1
#
_cell.length_a   1.000
_cell.length_b   1.000
_cell.length_c   1.000
_cell.angle_alpha   90.00
_cell.angle_beta   90.00
_cell.angle_gamma   90.00
#
_symmetry.space_group_name_H-M   'P 1'
#
loop_
_entity.id
_entity.type
_entity.pdbx_description
1 polymer ?
#
loop_
_entity_poly.entity_id
_entity_poly.type
_entity_poly.pdbx_seq_one_letter_code
_entity_poly.pdbx_strand_id
1 'polypeptide(L)'
;MSLSKFVLRAVNHCPIFNENLKHFDEVKLPTKKDVLLCCLEVRRQVGLEFKRNKETAFSTVARQVAIKLNIIWDKSSIPTVTHNSVIQLITCCHDHYISIKKTLNCKTTVRKTRDDKLASFIQQTSKLFDIAFCKCADFSGCTSPKDKKVPVLECQFLRDQRGPRIGRIESVDLPVTKGMIKRS
;
A
#
# COMPACT_ATOMS: atom_id res chain seq x y z
N MET A 1 -13.35 12.51 43.64
CA MET A 1 -12.38 11.63 42.95
C MET A 1 -13.09 10.36 42.49
N SER A 2 -13.15 10.10 41.19
CA SER A 2 -13.12 8.74 40.62
C SER A 2 -12.98 8.85 39.09
N LEU A 3 -11.74 8.75 38.62
CA LEU A 3 -11.40 8.55 37.22
C LEU A 3 -11.56 7.06 36.93
N SER A 4 -12.65 6.66 36.27
CA SER A 4 -12.77 5.27 35.82
C SER A 4 -13.39 5.17 34.43
N LYS A 5 -12.56 4.63 33.52
CA LYS A 5 -12.88 4.05 32.21
C LYS A 5 -13.06 5.04 31.05
N PHE A 6 -11.99 5.76 30.73
CA PHE A 6 -11.75 6.13 29.33
C PHE A 6 -11.49 4.85 28.53
N VAL A 7 -12.55 4.24 28.03
CA VAL A 7 -12.47 3.49 26.78
C VAL A 7 -12.00 4.50 25.75
N LEU A 8 -10.71 4.48 25.41
CA LEU A 8 -10.18 5.17 24.23
C LEU A 8 -11.11 4.79 23.07
N ARG A 9 -12.00 5.69 22.66
CA ARG A 9 -12.76 5.54 21.41
C ARG A 9 -11.70 5.35 20.34
N ALA A 10 -11.54 4.12 19.85
CA ALA A 10 -10.59 3.80 18.81
C ALA A 10 -10.89 4.73 17.64
N VAL A 11 -9.97 5.63 17.36
CA VAL A 11 -10.14 6.64 16.32
C VAL A 11 -10.18 5.88 15.00
N ASN A 12 -11.37 5.76 14.38
CA ASN A 12 -11.60 5.02 13.15
C ASN A 12 -11.07 5.74 11.89
N HIS A 13 -10.33 6.84 12.06
CA HIS A 13 -9.79 7.66 10.99
C HIS A 13 -8.28 7.90 11.16
N CYS A 14 -7.58 8.03 10.04
CA CYS A 14 -6.18 8.42 10.03
C CYS A 14 -6.06 9.93 10.32
N PRO A 15 -5.27 10.35 11.33
CA PRO A 15 -5.14 11.76 11.68
C PRO A 15 -4.46 12.62 10.62
N ILE A 16 -3.69 12.02 9.70
CA ILE A 16 -3.00 12.75 8.62
C ILE A 16 -3.91 12.92 7.39
N PHE A 17 -4.63 11.87 7.02
CA PHE A 17 -5.49 11.89 5.82
C PHE A 17 -6.91 12.35 6.12
N ASN A 18 -7.29 12.41 7.40
CA ASN A 18 -8.67 12.62 7.86
C ASN A 18 -9.67 11.65 7.19
N GLU A 19 -9.23 10.41 6.97
CA GLU A 19 -10.00 9.39 6.27
C GLU A 19 -10.15 8.13 7.09
N ASN A 20 -11.29 7.46 6.93
CA ASN A 20 -11.55 6.17 7.56
C ASN A 20 -10.49 5.14 7.17
N LEU A 21 -10.16 4.28 8.13
CA LEU A 21 -9.32 3.12 7.87
C LEU A 21 -10.08 2.19 6.91
N LYS A 22 -9.38 1.65 5.91
CA LYS A 22 -9.99 0.92 4.79
C LYS A 22 -9.17 -0.30 4.42
N HIS A 23 -9.85 -1.33 3.96
CA HIS A 23 -9.24 -2.40 3.17
C HIS A 23 -8.97 -1.90 1.75
N PHE A 24 -8.16 -2.66 1.01
CA PHE A 24 -7.86 -2.33 -0.37
C PHE A 24 -9.10 -2.48 -1.26
N ASP A 25 -9.19 -1.59 -2.25
CA ASP A 25 -10.09 -1.77 -3.39
C ASP A 25 -9.54 -2.92 -4.26
N GLU A 26 -10.41 -3.87 -4.63
CA GLU A 26 -10.03 -4.99 -5.49
C GLU A 26 -9.95 -4.62 -6.97
N VAL A 27 -10.42 -3.42 -7.33
CA VAL A 27 -10.58 -2.96 -8.70
C VAL A 27 -9.40 -2.10 -9.17
N LYS A 28 -8.52 -1.63 -8.26
CA LYS A 28 -7.35 -0.80 -8.60
C LYS A 28 -6.12 -1.21 -7.80
N LEU A 29 -4.93 -1.01 -8.38
CA LEU A 29 -3.69 -1.27 -7.66
C LEU A 29 -3.51 -0.25 -6.52
N PRO A 30 -3.16 -0.65 -5.29
CA PRO A 30 -3.14 0.27 -4.14
C PRO A 30 -2.16 1.44 -4.27
N THR A 31 -2.55 2.62 -3.77
CA THR A 31 -1.64 3.76 -3.53
C THR A 31 -0.87 3.58 -2.22
N LYS A 32 0.17 4.39 -1.99
CA LYS A 32 0.86 4.38 -0.69
C LYS A 32 -0.08 4.76 0.45
N LYS A 33 -1.02 5.68 0.20
CA LYS A 33 -2.08 6.05 1.14
C LYS A 33 -2.95 4.84 1.49
N ASP A 34 -3.40 4.08 0.50
CA ASP A 34 -4.23 2.89 0.73
C ASP A 34 -3.48 1.86 1.59
N VAL A 35 -2.18 1.66 1.32
CA VAL A 35 -1.30 0.79 2.13
C VAL A 35 -1.20 1.28 3.57
N LEU A 36 -1.01 2.57 3.79
CA LEU A 36 -0.96 3.15 5.14
C LEU A 36 -2.29 2.98 5.89
N LEU A 37 -3.43 3.24 5.23
CA LEU A 37 -4.75 3.05 5.83
C LEU A 37 -5.00 1.58 6.18
N CYS A 38 -4.61 0.65 5.31
CA CYS A 38 -4.71 -0.78 5.54
C CYS A 38 -3.82 -1.24 6.71
N CYS A 39 -2.58 -0.72 6.81
CA CYS A 39 -1.70 -0.97 7.96
C CYS A 39 -2.33 -0.54 9.29
N LEU A 40 -2.94 0.65 9.32
CA LEU A 40 -3.61 1.15 10.52
C LEU A 40 -4.83 0.30 10.89
N GLU A 41 -5.61 -0.14 9.91
CA GLU A 41 -6.76 -1.04 10.14
C GLU A 41 -6.31 -2.39 10.68
N VAL A 42 -5.33 -3.02 10.04
CA VAL A 42 -4.78 -4.31 10.49
C VAL A 42 -4.23 -4.19 11.90
N ARG A 43 -3.47 -3.12 12.20
CA ARG A 43 -2.95 -2.87 13.54
C ARG A 43 -4.08 -2.73 14.57
N ARG A 44 -5.18 -2.07 14.21
CA ARG A 44 -6.37 -1.93 15.06
C ARG A 44 -7.02 -3.29 15.31
N GLN A 45 -7.20 -4.11 14.28
CA GLN A 45 -7.78 -5.46 14.40
C GLN A 45 -6.95 -6.36 15.31
N VAL A 46 -5.63 -6.42 15.09
CA VAL A 46 -4.74 -7.23 15.95
C VAL A 46 -4.75 -6.73 17.40
N GLY A 47 -4.82 -5.41 17.61
CA GLY A 47 -4.95 -4.84 18.95
C GLY A 47 -6.28 -5.16 19.66
N LEU A 48 -7.35 -5.42 18.91
CA LEU A 48 -8.65 -5.84 19.45
C LEU A 48 -8.69 -7.33 19.77
N GLU A 49 -8.03 -8.16 18.96
CA GLU A 49 -7.95 -9.61 19.17
C GLU A 49 -7.05 -9.97 20.37
N PHE A 50 -5.96 -9.23 20.57
CA PHE A 50 -5.08 -9.41 21.72
C PHE A 50 -5.52 -8.52 22.89
N LYS A 51 -6.37 -9.04 23.79
CA LYS A 51 -6.67 -8.44 25.11
C LYS A 51 -5.44 -8.31 26.05
N ARG A 52 -4.20 -8.41 25.56
CA ARG A 52 -2.96 -8.37 26.35
C ARG A 52 -2.03 -7.25 25.89
N ASN A 53 -1.49 -6.54 26.88
CA ASN A 53 -0.68 -5.31 26.84
C ASN A 53 0.66 -5.37 26.04
N LYS A 54 0.86 -6.30 25.10
CA LYS A 54 2.05 -6.26 24.23
C LYS A 54 1.69 -5.59 22.92
N GLU A 55 2.23 -4.38 22.72
CA GLU A 55 2.19 -3.69 21.45
C GLU A 55 2.66 -4.63 20.33
N THR A 56 1.78 -4.91 19.38
CA THR A 56 2.11 -5.80 18.26
C THR A 56 3.22 -5.16 17.44
N ALA A 57 4.31 -5.90 17.23
CA ALA A 57 5.41 -5.46 16.39
C ALA A 57 4.89 -5.11 14.99
N PHE A 58 5.31 -3.96 14.45
CA PHE A 58 4.86 -3.51 13.13
C PHE A 58 5.20 -4.51 12.01
N SER A 59 6.23 -5.34 12.19
CA SER A 59 6.57 -6.44 11.30
C SER A 59 5.41 -7.42 11.07
N THR A 60 4.58 -7.69 12.09
CA THR A 60 3.41 -8.56 11.97
C THR A 60 2.32 -7.91 11.12
N VAL A 61 2.08 -6.62 11.34
CA VAL A 61 1.15 -5.81 10.54
C VAL A 61 1.61 -5.77 9.08
N ALA A 62 2.88 -5.46 8.84
CA ALA A 62 3.46 -5.39 7.50
C ALA A 62 3.36 -6.72 6.75
N ARG A 63 3.57 -7.86 7.43
CA ARG A 63 3.38 -9.20 6.84
C ARG A 63 1.94 -9.43 6.38
N GLN A 64 0.95 -9.13 7.24
CA GLN A 64 -0.46 -9.31 6.89
C GLN A 64 -0.89 -8.40 5.72
N VAL A 65 -0.42 -7.15 5.71
CA VAL A 65 -0.70 -6.22 4.61
C VAL A 65 0.01 -6.65 3.31
N ALA A 66 1.23 -7.19 3.39
CA ALA A 66 1.96 -7.71 2.23
C ALA A 66 1.23 -8.89 1.57
N ILE A 67 0.61 -9.78 2.36
CA ILE A 67 -0.22 -10.87 1.81
C ILE A 67 -1.39 -10.29 1.01
N LYS A 68 -2.14 -9.34 1.58
CA LYS A 68 -3.27 -8.68 0.90
C LYS A 68 -2.84 -7.95 -0.37
N LEU A 69 -1.70 -7.26 -0.33
CA LEU A 69 -1.11 -6.59 -1.51
C LEU A 69 -0.77 -7.58 -2.61
N ASN A 70 -0.09 -8.68 -2.28
CA ASN A 70 0.30 -9.68 -3.27
C ASN A 70 -0.92 -10.28 -3.97
N ILE A 71 -2.02 -10.52 -3.26
CA ILE A 71 -3.28 -11.02 -3.85
C ILE A 71 -3.82 -10.06 -4.92
N ILE A 72 -3.78 -8.74 -4.67
CA ILE A 72 -4.31 -7.75 -5.62
C ILE A 72 -3.41 -7.64 -6.85
N TRP A 73 -2.10 -7.65 -6.64
CA TRP A 73 -1.15 -7.57 -7.74
C TRP A 73 -1.12 -8.85 -8.59
N ASP A 74 -1.35 -10.01 -7.98
CA ASP A 74 -1.50 -11.28 -8.69
C ASP A 74 -2.71 -11.26 -9.63
N LYS A 75 -3.85 -10.68 -9.18
CA LYS A 75 -5.03 -10.46 -10.03
C LYS A 75 -4.74 -9.61 -11.28
N SER A 76 -3.78 -8.69 -11.21
CA SER A 76 -3.38 -7.87 -12.37
C SER A 76 -2.39 -8.56 -13.31
N SER A 77 -1.97 -9.80 -13.04
CA SER A 77 -0.98 -10.53 -13.86
C SER A 77 0.37 -9.81 -14.04
N ILE A 78 0.70 -8.85 -13.17
CA ILE A 78 1.95 -8.07 -13.23
C ILE A 78 2.97 -8.72 -12.30
N PRO A 79 4.16 -9.14 -12.80
CA PRO A 79 5.21 -9.67 -11.94
C PRO A 79 5.67 -8.66 -10.90
N THR A 80 5.74 -9.11 -9.65
CA THR A 80 6.12 -8.28 -8.49
C THR A 80 7.51 -8.61 -7.96
N VAL A 81 8.05 -7.72 -7.12
CA VAL A 81 9.22 -8.01 -6.28
C VAL A 81 8.90 -9.10 -5.25
N THR A 82 9.93 -9.66 -4.61
CA THR A 82 9.74 -10.72 -3.62
C THR A 82 8.86 -10.28 -2.44
N HIS A 83 8.17 -11.22 -1.78
CA HIS A 83 7.34 -10.91 -0.61
C HIS A 83 8.11 -10.18 0.50
N ASN A 84 9.38 -10.54 0.74
CA ASN A 84 10.24 -9.85 1.71
C ASN A 84 10.53 -8.40 1.30
N SER A 85 10.76 -8.16 0.00
CA SER A 85 10.91 -6.80 -0.53
C SER A 85 9.63 -5.98 -0.36
N VAL A 86 8.44 -6.58 -0.55
CA VAL A 86 7.15 -5.92 -0.28
C VAL A 86 7.03 -5.52 1.20
N ILE A 87 7.37 -6.41 2.13
CA ILE A 87 7.37 -6.09 3.58
C ILE A 87 8.31 -4.93 3.90
N GLN A 88 9.51 -4.90 3.32
CA GLN A 88 10.47 -3.81 3.48
C GLN A 88 9.92 -2.48 2.94
N LEU A 89 9.28 -2.49 1.77
CA LEU A 89 8.65 -1.31 1.18
C LEU A 89 7.51 -0.78 2.07
N ILE A 90 6.69 -1.68 2.64
CA ILE A 90 5.60 -1.28 3.56
C ILE A 90 6.19 -0.66 4.83
N THR A 91 7.25 -1.26 5.37
CA THR A 91 7.95 -0.75 6.56
C THR A 91 8.52 0.64 6.32
N CYS A 92 9.24 0.83 5.22
CA CYS A 92 9.76 2.14 4.81
C CYS A 92 8.65 3.18 4.65
N CYS A 93 7.54 2.80 4.03
CA CYS A 93 6.38 3.68 3.87
C CYS A 93 5.77 4.10 5.22
N HIS A 94 5.66 3.16 6.17
CA HIS A 94 5.18 3.44 7.50
C HIS A 94 6.16 4.30 8.32
N ASP A 95 7.46 4.06 8.23
CA ASP A 95 8.46 4.86 8.94
C ASP A 95 8.45 6.32 8.46
N HIS A 96 8.26 6.52 7.16
CA HIS A 96 8.05 7.87 6.61
C HIS A 96 6.77 8.51 7.18
N TYR A 97 5.66 7.77 7.26
CA TYR A 97 4.43 8.24 7.92
C TYR A 97 4.67 8.64 9.39
N ILE A 98 5.40 7.82 10.16
CA ILE A 98 5.73 8.12 11.56
C ILE A 98 6.61 9.37 11.67
N SER A 99 7.58 9.54 10.78
CA SER A 99 8.44 10.73 10.73
C SER A 99 7.63 12.01 10.48
N ILE A 100 6.68 11.97 9.53
CA ILE A 100 5.78 13.09 9.26
C ILE A 100 4.89 13.36 10.46
N LYS A 101 4.26 12.33 11.05
CA LYS A 101 3.43 12.46 12.26
C LYS A 101 4.17 13.14 13.41
N LYS A 102 5.43 12.75 13.66
CA LYS A 102 6.30 13.38 14.66
C LYS A 102 6.57 14.85 14.35
N THR A 103 6.86 15.16 13.08
CA THR A 103 7.11 16.54 12.64
C THR A 103 5.90 17.44 12.84
N LEU A 104 4.68 16.96 12.56
CA LEU A 104 3.45 17.73 12.72
C LEU A 104 3.13 18.04 14.19
N ASN A 105 3.46 17.12 15.09
CA ASN A 105 3.25 17.27 16.53
C ASN A 105 4.34 18.13 17.21
N CYS A 106 5.43 18.46 16.53
CA CYS A 106 6.52 19.25 17.09
C CYS A 106 6.13 20.73 17.16
N LYS A 107 6.00 21.27 18.39
CA LYS A 107 5.60 22.66 18.66
C LYS A 107 6.60 23.69 18.13
N THR A 108 7.87 23.32 18.00
CA THR A 108 8.97 24.21 17.59
C THR A 108 9.09 24.38 16.08
N THR A 109 8.39 23.58 15.28
CA THR A 109 8.49 23.66 13.82
C THR A 109 7.60 24.78 13.29
N VAL A 110 8.18 25.69 12.50
CA VAL A 110 7.47 26.79 11.85
C VAL A 110 6.25 26.24 11.07
N ARG A 111 5.09 26.90 11.22
CA ARG A 111 3.81 26.46 10.65
C ARG A 111 3.89 26.22 9.14
N LYS A 112 4.45 27.17 8.39
CA LYS A 112 4.63 27.07 6.94
C LYS A 112 5.37 25.79 6.52
N THR A 113 6.49 25.49 7.20
CA THR A 113 7.28 24.29 6.95
C THR A 113 6.51 22.99 7.26
N ARG A 114 5.58 23.01 8.23
CA ARG A 114 4.71 21.86 8.52
C ARG A 114 3.68 21.65 7.40
N ASP A 115 3.06 22.73 6.94
CA ASP A 115 2.05 22.69 5.89
C ASP A 115 2.65 22.22 4.55
N ASP A 116 3.84 22.72 4.17
CA ASP A 116 4.55 22.31 2.96
C ASP A 116 4.95 20.82 3.00
N LYS A 117 5.45 20.34 4.15
CA LYS A 117 5.77 18.93 4.35
C LYS A 117 4.54 18.04 4.30
N LEU A 118 3.43 18.48 4.88
CA LEU A 118 2.16 17.76 4.84
C LEU A 118 1.64 17.67 3.40
N ALA A 119 1.63 18.78 2.66
CA ALA A 119 1.19 18.82 1.27
C ALA A 119 2.06 17.90 0.39
N SER A 120 3.38 17.96 0.54
CA SER A 120 4.31 17.06 -0.16
C SER A 120 4.06 15.60 0.18
N PHE A 121 3.81 15.28 1.45
CA PHE A 121 3.51 13.92 1.88
C PHE A 121 2.17 13.41 1.30
N ILE A 122 1.12 14.23 1.30
CA ILE A 122 -0.17 13.91 0.70
C ILE A 122 -0.01 13.63 -0.80
N GLN A 123 0.75 14.48 -1.51
CA GLN A 123 1.03 14.29 -2.94
C GLN A 123 1.86 13.03 -3.22
N GLN A 124 2.82 12.69 -2.35
CA GLN A 124 3.61 11.48 -2.52
C GLN A 124 2.80 10.21 -2.23
N THR A 125 1.85 10.29 -1.29
CA THR A 125 1.06 9.14 -0.86
C THR A 125 -0.09 8.80 -1.80
N SER A 126 -0.52 9.74 -2.64
CA SER A 126 -1.50 9.49 -3.72
C SER A 126 -0.93 8.67 -4.89
N LYS A 127 0.40 8.52 -4.98
CA LYS A 127 1.06 7.71 -6.01
C LYS A 127 0.88 6.21 -5.76
N LEU A 128 0.97 5.42 -6.84
CA LEU A 128 0.97 3.96 -6.79
C LEU A 128 1.99 3.44 -5.78
N PHE A 129 1.57 2.48 -4.96
CA PHE A 129 2.51 1.67 -4.17
C PHE A 129 3.09 0.59 -5.09
N ASP A 130 4.04 1.02 -5.93
CA ASP A 130 4.52 0.22 -7.04
C ASP A 130 5.46 -0.92 -6.58
N ILE A 131 4.91 -2.13 -6.52
CA ILE A 131 5.66 -3.36 -6.23
C ILE A 131 5.96 -4.19 -7.49
N ALA A 132 5.71 -3.67 -8.69
CA ALA A 132 6.09 -4.35 -9.93
C ALA A 132 7.60 -4.59 -9.94
N PHE A 133 8.03 -5.73 -10.48
CA PHE A 133 9.46 -6.01 -10.64
C PHE A 133 10.08 -5.04 -11.66
N CYS A 134 9.47 -4.96 -12.84
CA CYS A 134 9.92 -4.07 -13.89
C CYS A 134 9.58 -2.61 -13.57
N LYS A 135 10.58 -1.73 -13.58
CA LYS A 135 10.44 -0.28 -13.33
C LYS A 135 10.56 0.58 -14.60
N CYS A 136 10.56 -0.04 -15.78
CA CYS A 136 10.66 0.68 -17.04
C CYS A 136 9.45 1.62 -17.26
N ALA A 137 9.72 2.81 -17.81
CA ALA A 137 8.68 3.73 -18.29
C ALA A 137 8.16 3.31 -19.67
N ASP A 138 9.08 2.87 -20.55
CA ASP A 138 8.77 2.24 -21.83
C ASP A 138 9.15 0.75 -21.79
N PHE A 139 8.25 -0.11 -22.29
CA PHE A 139 8.42 -1.56 -22.30
C PHE A 139 9.01 -2.09 -23.62
N SER A 140 9.09 -1.26 -24.67
CA SER A 140 9.59 -1.64 -26.01
C SER A 140 11.00 -2.25 -25.96
N GLY A 141 11.87 -1.74 -25.08
CA GLY A 141 13.24 -2.20 -24.86
C GLY A 141 13.50 -2.82 -23.48
N CYS A 142 12.48 -3.38 -22.82
CA CYS A 142 12.64 -3.87 -21.44
C CYS A 142 13.66 -5.02 -21.36
N THR A 143 14.66 -4.88 -20.49
CA THR A 143 15.73 -5.85 -20.23
C THR A 143 15.46 -6.75 -19.00
N SER A 144 14.30 -6.64 -18.37
CA SER A 144 13.94 -7.52 -17.24
C SER A 144 13.96 -8.99 -17.66
N PRO A 145 14.26 -9.93 -16.74
CA PRO A 145 14.13 -11.37 -17.00
C PRO A 145 12.77 -11.74 -17.58
N LYS A 146 12.71 -12.74 -18.46
CA LYS A 146 11.50 -13.10 -19.22
C LYS A 146 10.27 -13.32 -18.32
N ASP A 147 10.44 -14.00 -17.19
CA ASP A 147 9.40 -14.27 -16.19
C ASP A 147 9.06 -13.07 -15.30
N LYS A 148 9.83 -11.98 -15.38
CA LYS A 148 9.63 -10.73 -14.65
C LYS A 148 9.23 -9.55 -15.53
N LYS A 149 9.11 -9.77 -16.85
CA LYS A 149 8.59 -8.77 -17.78
C LYS A 149 7.09 -8.62 -17.59
N VAL A 150 6.63 -7.38 -17.67
CA VAL A 150 5.20 -7.08 -17.69
C VAL A 150 4.62 -7.65 -18.98
N PRO A 151 3.53 -8.44 -18.92
CA PRO A 151 2.85 -8.91 -20.13
C PRO A 151 2.42 -7.73 -21.00
N VAL A 152 2.51 -7.89 -22.32
CA VAL A 152 2.21 -6.80 -23.28
C VAL A 152 0.80 -6.23 -23.08
N LEU A 153 -0.18 -7.10 -22.77
CA LEU A 153 -1.56 -6.71 -22.48
C LEU A 153 -1.67 -5.79 -21.25
N GLU A 154 -0.83 -6.02 -20.23
CA GLU A 154 -0.84 -5.27 -18.96
C GLU A 154 0.03 -4.02 -18.99
N CYS A 155 0.87 -3.83 -20.01
CA CYS A 155 1.77 -2.68 -20.12
C CYS A 155 0.99 -1.35 -20.08
N GLN A 156 -0.15 -1.27 -20.79
CA GLN A 156 -0.95 -0.05 -20.82
C GLN A 156 -1.62 0.22 -19.48
N PHE A 157 -2.15 -0.83 -18.83
CA PHE A 157 -2.72 -0.74 -17.50
C PHE A 157 -1.69 -0.26 -16.48
N LEU A 158 -0.49 -0.85 -16.44
CA LEU A 158 0.55 -0.43 -15.50
C LEU A 158 1.04 1.01 -15.76
N ARG A 159 1.12 1.46 -17.02
CA ARG A 159 1.42 2.87 -17.33
C ARG A 159 0.35 3.81 -16.78
N ASP A 160 -0.92 3.49 -17.00
CA ASP A 160 -2.02 4.25 -16.43
C ASP A 160 -1.93 4.28 -14.89
N GLN A 161 -1.73 3.13 -14.24
CA GLN A 161 -1.66 3.03 -12.79
C GLN A 161 -0.46 3.78 -12.17
N ARG A 162 0.63 3.98 -12.93
CA ARG A 162 1.78 4.81 -12.53
C ARG A 162 1.55 6.31 -12.74
N GLY A 163 0.63 6.68 -13.63
CA GLY A 163 0.31 8.05 -13.97
C GLY A 163 -1.12 8.43 -13.54
N PRO A 164 -2.08 8.57 -14.47
CA PRO A 164 -3.44 9.08 -14.18
C PRO A 164 -4.28 8.22 -13.24
N ARG A 165 -4.02 6.91 -13.16
CA ARG A 165 -4.73 5.93 -12.32
C ARG A 165 -6.23 5.84 -12.62
N ILE A 166 -6.60 5.94 -13.88
CA ILE A 166 -8.00 5.92 -14.33
C ILE A 166 -8.49 4.47 -14.46
N GLY A 167 -7.65 3.60 -15.04
CA GLY A 167 -7.91 2.21 -15.34
C GLY A 167 -8.22 1.36 -14.10
N ARG A 168 -8.84 0.21 -14.38
CA ARG A 168 -9.29 -0.78 -13.40
C ARG A 168 -8.68 -2.13 -13.76
N ILE A 169 -8.49 -3.00 -12.76
CA ILE A 169 -8.12 -4.39 -12.96
C ILE A 169 -9.29 -5.04 -13.68
N GLU A 170 -9.12 -5.34 -14.96
CA GLU A 170 -10.08 -6.12 -15.72
C GLU A 170 -9.95 -7.57 -15.26
N SER A 171 -11.07 -8.19 -14.88
CA SER A 171 -11.08 -9.62 -14.59
C SER A 171 -10.60 -10.36 -15.84
N VAL A 172 -9.41 -10.97 -15.77
CA VAL A 172 -8.90 -11.78 -16.88
C VAL A 172 -9.94 -12.85 -17.19
N ASP A 173 -10.49 -12.80 -18.41
CA ASP A 173 -11.39 -13.83 -18.91
C ASP A 173 -10.72 -15.20 -18.78
N LEU A 174 -11.40 -16.11 -18.07
CA LEU A 174 -11.06 -17.52 -17.85
C LEU A 174 -10.61 -18.36 -19.09
N PRO A 175 -10.91 -18.01 -20.37
CA PRO A 175 -10.43 -18.80 -21.51
C PRO A 175 -8.92 -18.67 -21.76
N VAL A 176 -8.27 -17.55 -21.39
CA VAL A 176 -6.86 -17.32 -21.74
C VAL A 176 -5.93 -18.22 -20.92
N THR A 177 -6.27 -18.51 -19.66
CA THR A 177 -5.48 -19.41 -18.79
C THR A 177 -5.47 -20.85 -19.30
N LYS A 178 -6.52 -21.30 -20.00
CA LYS A 178 -6.55 -22.64 -20.63
C LYS A 178 -5.64 -22.76 -21.86
N GLY A 179 -5.28 -21.64 -22.50
CA GLY A 179 -4.39 -21.63 -23.67
C GLY A 179 -2.91 -21.70 -23.32
N MET A 180 -2.49 -21.19 -22.15
CA MET A 180 -1.07 -21.14 -21.77
C MET A 180 -0.54 -22.45 -21.19
N ILE A 181 -1.40 -23.28 -20.59
CA ILE A 181 -1.02 -24.60 -20.05
C ILE A 181 -0.85 -25.66 -21.15
N LYS A 182 -1.36 -25.43 -22.37
CA LYS A 182 -1.32 -26.39 -23.48
C LYS A 182 -0.08 -26.31 -24.38
N ARG A 183 0.92 -25.49 -24.04
CA ARG A 183 2.16 -25.31 -24.84
C ARG A 183 3.44 -25.66 -24.08
N SER A 184 3.34 -26.49 -23.05
CA SER A 184 4.49 -27.18 -22.43
C SER A 184 4.63 -28.58 -22.98
#